data_AF-A0A938QSM7-F1
#
_entry.id   AF-A0A938QSM7-F1
#
_cell.length_a   1.000
_cell.length_b   1.000
_cell.length_c   1.000
_cell.angle_alpha   90.00
_cell.angle_beta   90.00
_cell.angle_gamma   90.00
#
_symmetry.space_group_name_H-M   'P 1'
#
loop_
_entity.id
_entity.type
_entity.pdbx_description
1 polymer ?
#
loop_
_entity_poly.entity_id
_entity_poly.type
_entity_poly.pdbx_seq_one_letter_code
_entity_poly.pdbx_strand_id
1 'polypeptide(L)'
;MTVSQKGESQPDLPVITRARQSRIKQVQEMKLSGFRPGEIAAKLGISRRQVDRDLKDGKVLSRLAAQEFDQDNFLGESIRFWTQIRWKSMRDSELCQEENARIGHRRNAMAAHEKLVKELQDCGLLAKVPQRLLLGADLPFEDPEVRQAYLDFLILAREKGEKNLGL
;
A
#
# COMPACT_ATOMS: atom_id res chain seq x y z
N MET A 1 42.21 15.93 -14.50
CA MET A 1 42.44 14.85 -13.52
C MET A 1 41.30 13.86 -13.64
N THR A 2 41.58 12.70 -14.21
CA THR A 2 40.66 11.60 -14.46
C THR A 2 40.47 10.79 -13.17
N VAL A 3 39.26 10.78 -12.62
CA VAL A 3 38.89 9.80 -11.59
C VAL A 3 38.31 8.59 -12.30
N SER A 4 39.17 7.58 -12.43
CA SER A 4 38.83 6.24 -12.88
C SER A 4 37.87 5.61 -11.87
N GLN A 5 36.55 5.67 -12.14
CA GLN A 5 35.60 4.79 -11.46
C GLN A 5 35.84 3.38 -12.00
N LYS A 6 36.53 2.56 -11.19
CA LYS A 6 36.62 1.12 -11.39
C LYS A 6 35.21 0.60 -11.59
N GLY A 7 34.94 0.07 -12.79
CA GLY A 7 33.74 -0.70 -13.04
C GLY A 7 33.71 -1.86 -12.07
N GLU A 8 32.79 -1.79 -11.10
CA GLU A 8 32.34 -2.98 -10.42
C GLU A 8 31.77 -3.89 -11.51
N SER A 9 32.45 -5.02 -11.75
CA SER A 9 31.91 -6.10 -12.56
C SER A 9 30.58 -6.49 -11.93
N GLN A 10 29.46 -6.04 -12.51
CA GLN A 10 28.17 -6.62 -12.19
C GLN A 10 28.33 -8.13 -12.40
N PRO A 11 28.06 -8.97 -11.38
CA PRO A 11 28.17 -10.41 -11.56
C PRO A 11 27.28 -10.77 -12.73
N ASP A 12 27.86 -11.37 -13.78
CA ASP A 12 27.12 -11.81 -14.97
C ASP A 12 25.88 -12.54 -14.50
N LEU A 13 24.73 -11.93 -14.76
CA LEU A 13 23.45 -12.48 -14.35
C LEU A 13 23.32 -13.85 -15.01
N PRO A 14 22.99 -14.91 -14.26
CA PRO A 14 22.87 -16.23 -14.85
C PRO A 14 21.85 -16.16 -15.99
N VAL A 15 22.20 -16.71 -17.15
CA VAL A 15 21.26 -16.85 -18.27
C VAL A 15 20.20 -17.88 -17.85
N ILE A 16 19.08 -17.40 -17.33
CA ILE A 16 17.96 -18.23 -16.88
C ILE A 16 16.96 -18.35 -18.02
N THR A 17 16.80 -19.56 -18.56
CA THR A 17 15.80 -19.86 -19.60
C THR A 17 14.37 -19.61 -19.09
N ARG A 18 13.42 -19.31 -20.00
CA ARG A 18 12.00 -19.10 -19.63
C ARG A 18 11.41 -20.28 -18.84
N ALA A 19 11.74 -21.51 -19.22
CA ALA A 19 11.32 -22.71 -18.50
C ALA A 19 11.85 -22.75 -17.05
N ARG A 20 13.10 -22.31 -16.85
CA ARG A 20 13.71 -22.22 -15.53
C ARG A 20 13.13 -21.08 -14.70
N GLN A 21 12.81 -19.93 -15.31
CA GLN A 21 12.11 -18.84 -14.63
C GLN A 21 10.75 -19.28 -14.09
N SER A 22 9.96 -20.02 -14.89
CA SER A 22 8.67 -20.57 -14.45
C SER A 22 8.82 -21.50 -13.25
N ARG A 23 9.81 -22.40 -13.28
CA ARG A 23 10.12 -23.29 -12.14
C ARG A 23 10.55 -22.52 -10.90
N ILE A 24 11.39 -21.49 -11.05
CA ILE A 24 11.81 -20.63 -9.94
C ILE A 24 10.59 -19.96 -9.28
N LYS A 25 9.63 -19.45 -10.06
CA LYS A 25 8.38 -18.90 -9.53
C LYS A 25 7.59 -19.92 -8.72
N GLN A 26 7.41 -21.13 -9.25
CA GLN A 26 6.73 -22.22 -8.53
C GLN A 26 7.44 -22.57 -7.22
N VAL A 27 8.78 -22.67 -7.23
CA VAL A 27 9.59 -22.91 -6.03
C VAL A 27 9.40 -21.79 -4.99
N GLN A 28 9.36 -20.53 -5.42
CA GLN A 28 9.12 -19.38 -4.54
C GLN A 28 7.71 -19.39 -3.94
N GLU A 29 6.67 -19.63 -4.75
CA GLU A 29 5.28 -19.73 -4.29
C GLU A 29 5.11 -20.84 -3.26
N MET A 30 5.64 -22.03 -3.53
CA MET A 30 5.58 -23.14 -2.57
C MET A 30 6.33 -22.81 -1.28
N LYS A 31 7.46 -22.09 -1.37
CA LYS A 31 8.20 -21.68 -0.18
C LYS A 31 7.41 -20.66 0.66
N LEU A 32 6.70 -19.73 0.03
CA LEU A 32 5.84 -18.75 0.69
C LEU A 32 4.62 -19.42 1.34
N SER A 33 4.08 -20.46 0.71
CA SER A 33 3.00 -21.31 1.26
C SER A 33 3.46 -22.24 2.40
N GLY A 34 4.71 -22.12 2.85
CA GLY A 34 5.22 -22.82 4.03
C GLY A 34 5.96 -24.14 3.77
N PHE A 35 6.10 -24.58 2.52
CA PHE A 35 6.78 -25.85 2.22
C PHE A 35 8.29 -25.79 2.54
N ARG A 36 8.83 -26.91 3.02
CA ARG A 36 10.27 -27.09 3.24
C ARG A 36 10.97 -27.44 1.91
N PRO A 37 12.25 -27.06 1.73
CA PRO A 37 12.97 -27.33 0.47
C PRO A 37 12.97 -28.81 0.03
N GLY A 38 12.98 -29.76 0.98
CA GLY A 38 12.86 -31.19 0.67
C GLY A 38 11.48 -31.61 0.14
N GLU A 39 10.41 -30.98 0.62
CA GLU A 39 9.03 -31.25 0.17
C GLU A 39 8.80 -30.65 -1.22
N ILE A 40 9.36 -29.46 -1.46
CA ILE A 40 9.35 -28.81 -2.78
C ILE A 40 10.10 -29.69 -3.80
N ALA A 41 11.28 -30.21 -3.42
CA ALA A 41 12.08 -31.11 -4.23
C ALA A 41 11.28 -32.36 -4.65
N ALA A 42 10.62 -33.01 -3.68
CA ALA A 42 9.78 -34.19 -3.94
C ALA A 42 8.59 -33.87 -4.85
N LYS A 43 7.87 -32.76 -4.61
CA LYS A 43 6.70 -32.37 -5.40
C LYS A 43 7.02 -31.97 -6.83
N LEU A 44 8.16 -31.32 -7.05
CA LEU A 44 8.57 -30.84 -8.37
C LEU A 44 9.48 -31.84 -9.11
N GLY A 45 9.81 -32.99 -8.51
CA GLY A 45 10.68 -34.00 -9.12
C GLY A 45 12.12 -33.51 -9.35
N ILE A 46 12.62 -32.59 -8.52
CA ILE A 46 13.97 -32.01 -8.65
C ILE A 46 14.81 -32.26 -7.40
N SER A 47 16.13 -32.15 -7.53
CA SER A 47 17.02 -32.29 -6.35
C SER A 47 16.86 -31.12 -5.38
N ARG A 48 17.07 -31.37 -4.08
CA ARG A 48 17.10 -30.32 -3.06
C ARG A 48 18.13 -29.23 -3.38
N ARG A 49 19.30 -29.60 -3.90
CA ARG A 49 20.32 -28.65 -4.37
C ARG A 49 19.79 -27.73 -5.46
N GLN A 50 18.92 -28.23 -6.35
CA GLN A 50 18.27 -27.43 -7.39
C GLN A 50 17.23 -26.47 -6.80
N VAL A 51 16.46 -26.91 -5.80
CA VAL A 51 15.53 -26.03 -5.06
C VAL A 51 16.28 -24.88 -4.39
N ASP A 52 17.38 -25.17 -3.69
CA ASP A 52 18.17 -24.15 -3.01
C ASP A 52 18.78 -23.15 -4.01
N ARG A 53 19.25 -23.63 -5.17
CA ARG A 53 19.74 -22.79 -6.26
C ARG A 53 18.62 -21.92 -6.86
N ASP A 54 17.44 -22.49 -7.10
CA ASP A 54 16.31 -21.77 -7.68
C ASP A 54 15.72 -20.74 -6.69
N LEU A 55 15.77 -21.01 -5.37
CA LEU A 55 15.43 -20.02 -4.34
C LEU A 55 16.43 -18.84 -4.32
N LYS A 56 17.72 -19.12 -4.50
CA LYS A 56 18.76 -18.08 -4.58
C LYS A 56 18.58 -17.24 -5.83
N ASP A 57 18.40 -17.87 -6.99
CA ASP A 57 18.23 -17.21 -8.27
C ASP A 57 16.89 -16.46 -8.34
N GLY A 58 15.86 -16.94 -7.64
CA GLY A 58 14.58 -16.24 -7.49
C GLY A 58 14.71 -14.88 -6.82
N LYS A 59 15.61 -14.73 -5.83
CA LYS A 59 15.88 -13.40 -5.23
C LYS A 59 16.50 -12.44 -6.24
N VAL A 60 17.35 -12.95 -7.12
CA VAL A 60 17.98 -12.15 -8.20
C VAL A 60 16.94 -11.76 -9.23
N LEU A 61 16.09 -12.70 -9.69
CA LEU A 61 15.00 -12.42 -10.61
C LEU A 61 13.99 -11.42 -10.05
N SER A 62 13.61 -11.54 -8.78
CA SER A 62 12.71 -10.56 -8.15
C SER A 62 13.32 -9.16 -8.08
N ARG A 63 14.64 -9.06 -7.84
CA ARG A 63 15.35 -7.77 -7.84
C ARG A 63 15.43 -7.15 -9.23
N LEU A 64 15.73 -7.95 -10.26
CA LEU A 64 15.75 -7.49 -11.65
C LEU A 64 14.35 -7.07 -12.12
N ALA A 65 13.33 -7.88 -11.82
CA ALA A 65 11.95 -7.54 -12.12
C ALA A 65 11.53 -6.24 -11.41
N ALA A 66 11.98 -5.99 -10.17
CA ALA A 66 11.72 -4.74 -9.48
C ALA A 66 12.47 -3.53 -10.05
N GLN A 67 13.62 -3.74 -10.72
CA GLN A 67 14.38 -2.71 -11.43
C GLN A 67 13.78 -2.40 -12.81
N GLU A 68 13.21 -3.40 -13.47
CA GLU A 68 12.47 -3.25 -14.74
C GLU A 68 11.00 -2.83 -14.52
N PHE A 69 10.50 -2.90 -13.28
CA PHE A 69 9.16 -2.48 -12.94
C PHE A 69 9.07 -0.96 -13.02
N ASP A 70 8.26 -0.48 -13.96
CA ASP A 70 7.97 0.93 -14.15
C ASP A 70 7.07 1.44 -13.01
N GLN A 71 7.73 1.81 -11.90
CA GLN A 71 7.09 2.29 -10.69
C GLN A 71 6.25 3.55 -10.95
N ASP A 72 6.69 4.40 -11.88
CA ASP A 72 6.03 5.66 -12.20
C ASP A 72 4.73 5.43 -12.98
N ASN A 73 4.75 4.55 -13.99
CA ASN A 73 3.54 4.18 -14.71
C ASN A 73 2.53 3.46 -13.79
N PHE A 74 2.99 2.53 -12.96
CA PHE A 74 2.10 1.84 -12.03
C PHE A 74 1.45 2.79 -11.02
N LEU A 75 2.23 3.73 -10.44
CA LEU A 75 1.71 4.73 -9.52
C LEU A 75 0.69 5.64 -10.20
N GLY A 76 1.00 6.10 -11.42
CA GLY A 76 0.08 6.93 -12.22
C GLY A 76 -1.23 6.21 -12.55
N GLU A 77 -1.16 4.94 -12.93
CA GLU A 77 -2.34 4.10 -13.18
C GLU A 77 -3.18 3.89 -11.92
N SER A 78 -2.54 3.65 -10.78
CA SER A 78 -3.23 3.44 -9.51
C SER A 78 -3.97 4.70 -9.03
N ILE A 79 -3.30 5.86 -9.09
CA ILE A 79 -3.92 7.17 -8.77
C ILE A 79 -5.11 7.43 -9.68
N ARG A 80 -4.95 7.18 -10.99
CA ARG A 80 -6.03 7.36 -11.98
C ARG A 80 -7.20 6.43 -11.69
N PHE A 81 -6.93 5.17 -11.38
CA PHE A 81 -7.94 4.18 -11.06
C PHE A 81 -8.81 4.61 -9.87
N TRP A 82 -8.21 4.94 -8.73
CA TRP A 82 -8.97 5.35 -7.54
C TRP A 82 -9.75 6.66 -7.74
N THR A 83 -9.18 7.59 -8.50
CA THR A 83 -9.86 8.84 -8.89
C THR A 83 -11.13 8.54 -9.70
N GLN A 84 -11.04 7.64 -10.69
CA GLN A 84 -12.17 7.24 -11.52
C GLN A 84 -13.26 6.53 -10.71
N ILE A 85 -12.88 5.60 -9.81
CA ILE A 85 -13.84 4.91 -8.94
C ILE A 85 -14.56 5.91 -8.04
N ARG A 86 -13.85 6.87 -7.45
CA ARG A 86 -14.45 7.91 -6.62
C ARG A 86 -15.44 8.75 -7.42
N TRP A 87 -15.05 9.25 -8.59
CA TRP A 87 -15.93 10.07 -9.43
C TRP A 87 -17.17 9.32 -9.90
N LYS A 88 -17.00 8.08 -10.37
CA LYS A 88 -18.12 7.23 -10.77
C LYS A 88 -19.08 6.98 -9.61
N SER A 89 -18.55 6.61 -8.44
CA SER A 89 -19.37 6.35 -7.25
C SER A 89 -20.13 7.59 -6.78
N MET A 90 -19.52 8.78 -6.84
CA MET A 90 -20.20 10.03 -6.51
C MET A 90 -21.29 10.36 -7.52
N ARG A 91 -21.02 10.23 -8.82
CA ARG A 91 -22.03 10.42 -9.88
C ARG A 91 -23.20 9.44 -9.71
N ASP A 92 -22.91 8.17 -9.48
CA ASP A 92 -23.94 7.15 -9.27
C ASP A 92 -24.78 7.45 -8.02
N SER A 93 -24.18 8.02 -6.96
CA SER A 93 -24.90 8.49 -5.78
C SER A 93 -25.87 9.63 -6.10
N GLU A 94 -25.45 10.61 -6.90
CA GLU A 94 -26.27 11.76 -7.30
C GLU A 94 -27.46 11.35 -8.18
N LEU A 95 -27.25 10.36 -9.06
CA LEU A 95 -28.29 9.85 -9.96
C LEU A 95 -29.21 8.83 -9.30
N CYS A 96 -28.87 8.33 -8.11
CA CYS A 96 -29.63 7.29 -7.43
C CYS A 96 -30.90 7.87 -6.77
N GLN A 97 -32.05 7.29 -7.09
CA GLN A 97 -33.35 7.65 -6.50
C GLN A 97 -33.53 7.01 -5.11
N GLU A 98 -33.01 5.79 -4.93
CA GLU A 98 -33.13 5.00 -3.69
C GLU A 98 -32.09 5.39 -2.64
N GLU A 99 -32.54 5.72 -1.43
CA GLU A 99 -31.67 6.24 -0.36
C GLU A 99 -30.61 5.21 0.10
N ASN A 100 -31.00 3.94 0.23
CA ASN A 100 -30.06 2.89 0.66
C ASN A 100 -28.94 2.66 -0.38
N ALA A 101 -29.29 2.69 -1.66
CA ALA A 101 -28.31 2.56 -2.73
C ALA A 101 -27.42 3.81 -2.82
N ARG A 102 -27.98 5.00 -2.63
CA ARG A 102 -27.23 6.27 -2.53
C ARG A 102 -26.18 6.23 -1.43
N ILE A 103 -26.52 5.72 -0.24
CA ILE A 103 -25.57 5.53 0.87
C ILE A 103 -24.47 4.53 0.49
N GLY A 104 -24.82 3.42 -0.18
CA GLY A 104 -23.84 2.45 -0.69
C GLY A 104 -22.82 3.08 -1.65
N HIS A 105 -23.29 3.88 -2.60
CA HIS A 105 -22.41 4.62 -3.52
C HIS A 105 -21.50 5.63 -2.80
N ARG A 106 -22.00 6.34 -1.77
CA ARG A 106 -21.18 7.25 -0.94
C ARG A 106 -20.09 6.49 -0.18
N ARG A 107 -20.40 5.33 0.40
CA ARG A 107 -19.42 4.48 1.07
C ARG A 107 -18.31 4.03 0.11
N ASN A 108 -18.67 3.64 -1.10
CA ASN A 108 -17.70 3.27 -2.13
C ASN A 108 -16.79 4.45 -2.52
N ALA A 109 -17.36 5.65 -2.65
CA ALA A 109 -16.58 6.86 -2.92
C ALA A 109 -15.61 7.21 -1.77
N MET A 110 -16.05 7.04 -0.51
CA MET A 110 -15.20 7.25 0.66
C MET A 110 -14.05 6.23 0.71
N ALA A 111 -14.34 4.95 0.49
CA ALA A 111 -13.31 3.91 0.48
C ALA A 111 -12.27 4.15 -0.63
N ALA A 112 -12.70 4.53 -1.83
CA ALA A 112 -11.79 4.90 -2.92
C ALA A 112 -10.94 6.13 -2.57
N HIS A 113 -11.53 7.11 -1.88
CA HIS A 113 -10.81 8.28 -1.39
C HIS A 113 -9.74 7.92 -0.36
N GLU A 114 -10.04 7.05 0.61
CA GLU A 114 -9.07 6.59 1.61
C GLU A 114 -7.90 5.84 0.96
N LYS A 115 -8.16 5.00 -0.04
CA LYS A 115 -7.11 4.31 -0.80
C LYS A 115 -6.23 5.28 -1.57
N LEU A 116 -6.84 6.25 -2.27
CA LEU A 116 -6.11 7.30 -2.98
C LEU A 116 -5.23 8.12 -2.03
N VAL A 117 -5.77 8.56 -0.90
CA VAL A 117 -5.02 9.30 0.12
C VAL A 117 -3.84 8.49 0.63
N LYS A 118 -4.05 7.21 0.93
CA LYS A 118 -2.98 6.35 1.40
C LYS A 118 -1.87 6.21 0.36
N GLU A 119 -2.19 5.98 -0.92
CA GLU A 119 -1.20 5.89 -1.98
C GLU A 119 -0.39 7.18 -2.15
N LEU A 120 -1.06 8.33 -2.06
CA LEU A 120 -0.40 9.65 -2.09
C LEU A 120 0.52 9.88 -0.88
N GLN A 121 0.18 9.30 0.29
CA GLN A 121 1.03 9.34 1.48
C GLN A 121 2.23 8.41 1.35
N ASP A 122 2.01 7.18 0.90
CA ASP A 122 3.04 6.15 0.76
C ASP A 122 4.10 6.57 -0.29
N CYS A 123 3.72 7.32 -1.33
CA CYS A 123 4.65 7.87 -2.31
C CYS A 123 5.21 9.26 -1.94
N GLY A 124 4.85 9.81 -0.77
CA GLY A 124 5.38 11.07 -0.26
C GLY A 124 4.85 12.34 -0.96
N LEU A 125 3.91 12.22 -1.89
CA LEU A 125 3.21 13.36 -2.51
C LEU A 125 2.30 14.09 -1.51
N LEU A 126 1.90 13.41 -0.43
CA LEU A 126 1.11 13.97 0.64
C LEU A 126 1.73 13.67 2.01
N ALA A 127 2.20 14.71 2.71
CA ALA A 127 2.97 14.55 3.96
C ALA A 127 2.20 13.85 5.09
N LYS A 128 0.98 14.31 5.38
CA LYS A 128 0.06 13.68 6.35
C LYS A 128 -1.33 14.34 6.19
N VAL A 129 -2.38 13.56 5.93
CA VAL A 129 -3.74 14.08 6.11
C VAL A 129 -3.95 14.23 7.62
N PRO A 130 -4.48 15.36 8.10
CA PRO A 130 -4.84 15.49 9.51
C PRO A 130 -5.78 14.34 9.88
N GLN A 131 -5.38 13.53 10.86
CA GLN A 131 -6.24 12.50 11.40
C GLN A 131 -7.46 13.21 11.99
N ARG A 132 -8.64 12.92 11.43
CA ARG A 132 -9.88 13.47 11.94
C ARG A 132 -10.14 12.84 13.29
N LEU A 133 -9.98 13.61 14.36
CA LEU A 133 -10.33 13.18 15.70
C LEU A 133 -11.86 13.23 15.80
N LEU A 134 -12.50 12.06 15.77
CA LEU A 134 -13.94 11.95 15.94
C LEU A 134 -14.20 11.76 17.44
N LEU A 135 -14.78 12.78 18.06
CA LEU A 135 -15.34 12.66 19.40
C LEU A 135 -16.60 11.79 19.29
N GLY A 136 -16.59 10.63 19.95
CA GLY A 136 -17.75 9.74 20.00
C GLY A 136 -18.94 10.41 20.71
N ALA A 137 -20.14 9.92 20.44
CA ALA A 137 -21.36 10.44 21.07
C ALA A 137 -21.40 10.19 22.60
N ASP A 138 -20.65 9.21 23.09
CA ASP A 138 -20.70 8.72 24.48
C ASP A 138 -19.60 9.32 25.38
N LEU A 139 -19.14 10.55 25.09
CA LEU A 139 -18.23 11.23 26.00
C LEU A 139 -18.99 11.64 27.28
N PRO A 140 -18.52 11.24 28.47
CA PRO A 140 -19.21 11.53 29.73
C PRO A 140 -18.96 12.99 30.15
N PHE A 141 -19.49 13.95 29.39
CA PHE A 141 -19.36 15.38 29.68
C PHE A 141 -20.03 15.80 30.99
N GLU A 142 -20.80 14.92 31.62
CA GLU A 142 -21.32 15.07 32.98
C GLU A 142 -20.19 15.04 34.03
N ASP A 143 -19.09 14.33 33.75
CA ASP A 143 -17.89 14.32 34.58
C ASP A 143 -17.14 15.68 34.47
N PRO A 144 -16.94 16.39 35.59
CA PRO A 144 -16.22 17.66 35.62
C PRO A 144 -14.79 17.57 35.08
N GLU A 145 -14.07 16.47 35.30
CA GLU A 145 -12.69 16.30 34.85
C GLU A 145 -12.63 16.20 33.32
N VAL A 146 -13.55 15.45 32.73
CA VAL A 146 -13.67 15.27 31.27
C VAL A 146 -14.06 16.59 30.60
N ARG A 147 -14.98 17.34 31.22
CA ARG A 147 -15.38 18.66 30.74
C ARG A 147 -14.22 19.65 30.77
N GLN A 148 -13.45 19.68 31.86
CA GLN A 148 -12.32 20.58 31.98
C GLN A 148 -11.24 20.26 30.95
N ALA A 149 -10.90 18.98 30.78
CA ALA A 149 -9.92 18.55 29.77
C ALA A 149 -10.34 18.93 28.34
N TYR A 150 -11.65 18.85 28.03
CA TYR A 150 -12.18 19.29 26.74
C TYR A 150 -12.07 20.81 26.55
N LEU A 151 -12.39 21.60 27.57
CA LEU A 151 -12.25 23.06 27.53
C LEU A 151 -10.80 23.49 27.37
N ASP A 152 -9.88 22.85 28.10
CA ASP A 152 -8.44 23.12 28.01
C ASP A 152 -7.90 22.80 26.60
N PHE A 153 -8.38 21.73 25.98
CA PHE A 153 -8.09 21.40 24.59
C PHE A 153 -8.57 22.50 23.62
N LEU A 154 -9.79 23.03 23.79
CA LEU A 154 -10.32 24.11 22.96
C LEU A 154 -9.51 25.41 23.10
N ILE A 155 -9.11 25.75 24.33
CA ILE A 155 -8.26 26.92 24.61
C ILE A 155 -6.91 26.76 23.90
N LEU A 156 -6.23 25.63 24.09
CA LEU A 156 -4.95 25.34 23.46
C LEU A 156 -5.05 25.40 21.92
N ALA A 157 -6.12 24.86 21.35
CA ALA A 157 -6.31 24.87 19.90
C ALA A 157 -6.55 26.29 19.36
N ARG A 158 -7.26 27.15 20.11
CA ARG A 158 -7.42 28.58 19.78
C ARG A 158 -6.09 29.32 19.85
N GLU A 159 -5.26 29.07 20.86
CA GLU A 159 -3.91 29.65 20.97
C GLU A 159 -3.01 29.26 19.80
N LYS A 160 -3.20 28.06 19.25
CA LYS A 160 -2.49 27.57 18.05
C LYS A 160 -3.09 28.05 16.73
N GLY A 161 -4.08 28.93 16.78
CA GLY A 161 -4.59 29.65 15.63
C GLY A 161 -5.86 29.05 15.01
N GLU A 162 -6.47 28.04 15.62
CA GLU A 162 -7.75 27.55 15.11
C GLU A 162 -8.94 28.39 15.57
N LYS A 163 -9.66 28.93 14.60
CA LYS A 163 -10.73 29.92 14.85
C LYS A 163 -12.12 29.31 14.93
N ASN A 164 -12.31 28.11 14.36
CA ASN A 164 -13.60 27.43 14.27
C ASN A 164 -13.59 26.10 15.03
N LEU A 165 -13.53 26.17 16.35
CA LEU A 165 -13.86 25.05 17.23
C LEU A 165 -15.08 25.48 18.02
N GLY A 166 -16.21 24.82 17.73
CA GLY A 166 -17.55 25.31 18.03
C GLY A 166 -17.75 25.83 19.47
N LEU A 167 -18.22 27.08 19.53
CA LEU A 167 -19.42 27.47 20.27
C LEU A 167 -20.37 28.11 19.26
#